data_AF-A0A4Y6I546-F1
#
_entry.id   AF-A0A4Y6I546-F1
#
_cell.length_a   1.000
_cell.length_b   1.000
_cell.length_c   1.000
_cell.angle_alpha   90.00
_cell.angle_beta   90.00
_cell.angle_gamma   90.00
#
_symmetry.space_group_name_H-M   'P 1'
#
loop_
_entity.id
_entity.type
_entity.pdbx_description
1 polymer ?
#
loop_
_entity_poly.entity_id
_entity_poly.type
_entity_poly.pdbx_seq_one_letter_code
_entity_poly.pdbx_strand_id
1 'polypeptide(L)'
;MTIHDSIIESIPYLHLSQRAVYRIVAIDVRSRREGKDLRKVGFYDPMTNQTYLNVPLILYFLQKGAQPTGTVQNLLKKAFEELPGTSA
;
A
#
# COMPACT_ATOMS: atom_id res chain seq x y z
N MET A 1 4.28 19.15 7.28
CA MET A 1 4.15 17.69 7.17
C MET A 1 5.17 17.22 6.16
N THR A 2 6.28 16.64 6.62
CA THR A 2 7.41 16.28 5.75
C THR A 2 7.28 14.80 5.41
N ILE A 3 7.18 14.48 4.12
CA ILE A 3 6.88 13.11 3.64
C ILE A 3 7.97 12.10 4.05
N HIS A 4 9.14 12.56 4.45
CA HIS A 4 10.24 11.72 4.93
C HIS A 4 9.87 10.82 6.12
N ASP A 5 8.92 11.24 6.96
CA ASP A 5 8.42 10.44 8.09
C ASP A 5 7.19 9.59 7.69
N SER A 6 6.95 9.31 6.41
CA SER A 6 5.77 8.54 5.95
C SER A 6 6.08 7.06 5.71
N ILE A 7 5.07 6.22 5.88
CA ILE A 7 5.10 4.79 5.56
C ILE A 7 3.96 4.43 4.61
N ILE A 8 4.16 3.37 3.81
CA ILE A 8 3.09 2.78 3.00
C ILE A 8 2.68 1.44 3.62
N GLU A 9 1.44 1.34 4.05
CA GLU A 9 0.92 0.24 4.87
C GLU A 9 -0.39 -0.32 4.33
N SER A 10 -0.62 -1.62 4.52
CA SER A 10 -1.89 -2.29 4.27
C SER A 10 -2.73 -2.35 5.55
N ILE A 11 -3.90 -1.68 5.56
CA ILE A 11 -4.81 -1.63 6.71
C ILE A 11 -6.13 -2.34 6.36
N PRO A 12 -6.68 -3.19 7.24
CA PRO A 12 -7.99 -3.82 7.02
C PRO A 12 -9.09 -2.74 6.99
N TYR A 13 -9.93 -2.78 5.96
CA TYR A 13 -11.00 -1.78 5.78
C TYR A 13 -12.41 -2.38 5.83
N LEU A 14 -12.55 -3.64 5.43
CA LEU A 14 -13.83 -4.35 5.47
C LEU A 14 -13.60 -5.70 6.13
N HIS A 15 -14.35 -5.97 7.19
CA HIS A 15 -14.36 -7.25 7.90
C HIS A 15 -15.79 -7.76 7.93
N LEU A 16 -16.22 -8.40 6.84
CA LEU A 16 -17.50 -9.11 6.81
C LEU A 16 -17.20 -10.57 7.12
N SER A 17 -17.40 -10.95 8.39
CA SER A 17 -17.33 -12.26 9.08
C SER A 17 -16.26 -13.30 8.71
N GLN A 18 -15.69 -13.32 7.50
CA GLN A 18 -14.55 -14.13 7.03
C GLN A 18 -13.77 -13.46 5.85
N ARG A 19 -14.14 -12.27 5.38
CA ARG A 19 -13.50 -11.58 4.25
C ARG A 19 -12.82 -10.30 4.72
N ALA A 20 -11.50 -10.30 4.72
CA ALA A 20 -10.69 -9.11 4.97
C ALA A 20 -10.25 -8.49 3.64
N VAL A 21 -10.65 -7.25 3.38
CA VAL A 21 -10.12 -6.44 2.29
C VAL A 21 -9.20 -5.38 2.88
N TYR A 22 -8.00 -5.25 2.31
CA TYR A 22 -6.99 -4.32 2.78
C TYR A 22 -6.94 -3.09 1.89
N ARG A 23 -6.85 -1.91 2.48
CA ARG A 23 -6.49 -0.67 1.77
C ARG A 23 -5.00 -0.45 1.91
N ILE A 24 -4.38 -0.01 0.83
CA ILE A 24 -2.98 0.42 0.85
C ILE A 24 -2.99 1.93 0.98
N VAL A 25 -2.38 2.44 2.05
CA VAL A 25 -2.41 3.84 2.44
C VAL A 25 -1.00 4.34 2.71
N ALA A 26 -0.75 5.59 2.32
CA ALA A 26 0.40 6.33 2.78
C ALA A 26 0.00 7.10 4.04
N ILE A 27 0.76 6.95 5.12
CA ILE A 27 0.49 7.56 6.43
C ILE A 27 1.78 8.17 6.97
N ASP A 28 1.71 9.35 7.58
CA ASP A 28 2.80 9.91 8.37
C ASP A 28 2.91 9.10 9.67
N VAL A 29 4.11 8.62 10.00
CA VAL A 29 4.39 7.76 11.16
C VAL A 29 3.86 8.38 12.47
N ARG A 30 3.82 9.72 12.56
CA ARG A 30 3.24 10.44 13.71
C ARG A 30 1.71 10.36 13.69
N SER A 31 1.11 10.53 12.52
CA SER A 31 -0.34 10.47 12.29
C SER A 31 -0.95 9.08 12.48
N ARG A 32 -0.14 8.01 12.44
CA ARG A 32 -0.58 6.64 12.77
C ARG A 32 -1.21 6.57 14.17
N ARG A 33 -0.74 7.37 15.13
CA ARG A 33 -1.31 7.44 16.49
C ARG A 33 -2.68 8.13 16.55
N GLU A 34 -2.96 8.99 15.59
CA GLU A 34 -4.18 9.80 15.53
C GLU A 34 -5.24 9.20 14.59
N GLY A 35 -4.94 8.08 13.92
CA GLY A 35 -5.88 7.37 13.06
C GLY A 35 -6.27 8.15 11.79
N LYS A 36 -5.51 9.18 11.41
CA LYS A 36 -5.82 10.02 10.26
C LYS A 36 -5.05 9.54 9.04
N ASP A 37 -5.74 8.81 8.17
CA ASP A 37 -5.22 8.39 6.87
C ASP A 37 -4.83 9.64 6.06
N LEU A 38 -3.59 9.71 5.54
CA LEU A 38 -3.22 10.83 4.67
C LEU A 38 -3.80 10.63 3.28
N ARG A 39 -3.50 9.50 2.63
CA ARG A 39 -3.93 9.18 1.27
C ARG A 39 -4.03 7.67 1.01
N LYS A 40 -5.14 7.23 0.42
CA LYS A 40 -5.28 5.89 -0.16
C LYS A 40 -4.49 5.83 -1.48
N VAL A 41 -3.56 4.87 -1.57
CA VAL A 41 -2.72 4.63 -2.75
C VAL A 41 -3.04 3.31 -3.44
N GLY A 42 -3.89 2.48 -2.84
CA GLY A 42 -4.32 1.22 -3.45
C GLY A 42 -5.29 0.41 -2.60
N PHE A 43 -5.54 -0.82 -3.03
CA PHE A 43 -6.21 -1.85 -2.24
C PHE A 43 -5.72 -3.24 -2.66
N TYR A 44 -5.91 -4.19 -1.75
CA TYR A 44 -5.62 -5.60 -1.96
C TYR A 44 -6.78 -6.44 -1.41
N ASP A 45 -7.34 -7.29 -2.27
CA ASP A 45 -8.30 -8.32 -1.88
C ASP A 45 -7.62 -9.70 -1.97
N PRO A 46 -7.26 -10.33 -0.84
CA PRO A 46 -6.61 -11.63 -0.84
C PRO A 46 -7.53 -12.76 -1.34
N MET A 47 -8.86 -12.59 -1.28
CA MET A 47 -9.81 -13.64 -1.66
C MET A 47 -9.89 -13.79 -3.18
N THR A 48 -9.78 -12.67 -3.90
CA THR A 48 -9.80 -12.64 -5.37
C THR A 48 -8.41 -12.46 -5.98
N ASN A 49 -7.38 -12.36 -5.14
CA ASN A 49 -6.02 -11.96 -5.50
C ASN A 49 -5.97 -10.66 -6.32
N GLN A 50 -6.99 -9.80 -6.19
CA GLN A 50 -7.05 -8.54 -6.91
C GLN A 50 -6.24 -7.49 -6.18
N THR A 51 -5.28 -6.90 -6.89
CA THR A 51 -4.45 -5.82 -6.38
C THR A 51 -4.60 -4.62 -7.29
N TYR A 52 -4.95 -3.47 -6.72
CA TYR A 52 -4.93 -2.20 -7.43
C TYR A 52 -3.96 -1.25 -6.74
N LEU A 53 -2.98 -0.77 -7.51
CA LEU A 53 -1.94 0.12 -7.05
C LEU A 53 -1.94 1.37 -7.92
N ASN A 54 -2.06 2.54 -7.29
CA ASN A 54 -1.79 3.80 -7.96
C ASN A 54 -0.27 4.01 -8.03
N VAL A 55 0.36 3.41 -9.04
CA VAL A 55 1.82 3.42 -9.22
C VAL A 55 2.40 4.85 -9.21
N PRO A 56 1.84 5.86 -9.93
CA PRO A 56 2.35 7.23 -9.87
C PRO A 56 2.38 7.80 -8.45
N LEU A 57 1.33 7.55 -7.66
CA LEU A 57 1.22 8.08 -6.31
C LEU A 57 2.16 7.34 -5.35
N ILE A 58 2.30 6.02 -5.50
CA ILE A 58 3.27 5.23 -4.71
C ILE A 58 4.69 5.70 -4.99
N LEU A 59 5.06 5.86 -6.26
CA LEU A 59 6.38 6.37 -6.64
C LEU A 59 6.65 7.77 -6.08
N TYR A 60 5.65 8.65 -6.08
CA TYR A 60 5.75 9.96 -5.44
C TYR A 60 6.13 9.86 -3.96
N PHE A 61 5.49 8.96 -3.20
CA PHE A 61 5.82 8.76 -1.79
C PHE A 61 7.22 8.14 -1.60
N LEU A 62 7.56 7.13 -2.41
CA LEU A 62 8.89 6.49 -2.36
C LEU A 62 10.02 7.49 -2.66
N GLN A 63 9.87 8.32 -3.70
CA GLN A 63 10.84 9.36 -4.07
C GLN A 63 11.02 10.42 -2.97
N LYS A 64 10.00 10.61 -2.13
CA LYS A 64 10.02 11.55 -1.00
C LYS A 64 10.50 10.91 0.30
N GLY A 65 10.97 9.67 0.25
CA GLY A 65 11.58 8.95 1.39
C GLY A 65 10.64 8.02 2.14
N ALA A 66 9.38 7.87 1.71
CA ALA A 66 8.44 7.00 2.40
C ALA A 66 8.87 5.53 2.29
N GLN A 67 8.82 4.80 3.41
CA GLN A 67 9.22 3.40 3.46
C GLN A 67 8.00 2.48 3.36
N PRO A 68 7.95 1.55 2.40
CA PRO A 68 6.89 0.55 2.36
C PRO A 68 7.09 -0.49 3.47
N THR A 69 5.99 -0.96 4.05
CA THR A 69 5.99 -2.11 4.96
C THR A 69 6.24 -3.41 4.20
N GLY A 70 6.69 -4.47 4.90
CA GLY A 70 7.00 -5.76 4.26
C GLY A 70 5.86 -6.35 3.44
N THR A 71 4.61 -6.24 3.91
CA THR A 71 3.42 -6.67 3.16
C THR A 71 3.26 -5.90 1.86
N VAL A 72 3.37 -4.57 1.91
CA VAL A 72 3.25 -3.71 0.71
C VAL A 72 4.41 -3.97 -0.25
N GLN A 73 5.63 -4.20 0.25
CA GLN A 73 6.78 -4.54 -0.57
C GLN A 73 6.55 -5.86 -1.33
N ASN A 74 5.98 -6.87 -0.67
CA ASN A 74 5.64 -8.14 -1.32
C ASN A 74 4.53 -7.98 -2.37
N LEU A 75 3.51 -7.15 -2.08
CA LEU A 75 2.46 -6.83 -3.05
C LEU A 75 3.00 -6.08 -4.27
N LEU A 76 3.92 -5.14 -4.06
CA LEU A 76 4.59 -4.42 -5.15
C LEU A 76 5.38 -5.40 -6.02
N LYS A 77 6.20 -6.26 -5.42
CA LYS A 77 6.97 -7.28 -6.17
C LYS A 77 6.07 -8.17 -7.02
N LYS A 78 5.02 -8.75 -6.43
CA LYS A 78 4.04 -9.57 -7.16
C LYS A 78 3.41 -8.80 -8.33
N ALA A 79 2.98 -7.56 -8.09
CA ALA A 79 2.36 -6.75 -9.14
C ALA A 79 3.32 -6.41 -10.29
N PHE A 80 4.62 -6.28 -10.02
CA PHE A 80 5.64 -6.08 -11.06
C PHE A 80 6.01 -7.39 -11.78
N GLU A 81 5.98 -8.53 -11.09
CA GLU A 81 6.23 -9.86 -11.67
C GLU A 81 5.08 -10.35 -12.57
N GLU A 82 3.83 -10.00 -12.25
CA GLU A 82 2.64 -10.37 -13.03
C GLU A 82 2.50 -9.56 -14.35
N LEU A 83 3.36 -8.57 -14.60
CA LEU A 83 3.37 -7.86 -15.89
C LEU A 83 4.04 -8.75 -16.96
N PRO A 84 3.33 -9.10 -18.07
CA PRO A 84 3.90 -9.92 -19.13
C PRO A 84 5.06 -9.17 -19.80
N GLY A 85 6.28 -9.53 -19.44
CA GLY A 85 7.50 -8.90 -19.95
C GLY A 85 8.62 -8.70 -18.91
N THR A 86 8.44 -9.05 -17.64
CA THR A 86 9.50 -8.97 -16.60
C THR A 86 10.05 -10.36 -16.18
N SER A 87 9.72 -11.41 -16.93
CA SER A 87 10.43 -12.69 -16.82
C SER A 87 11.81 -12.56 -17.48
N ALA A 88 12.84 -12.36 -16.68
CA ALA A 88 14.22 -12.61 -17.08
C ALA A 88 14.51 -14.11 -17.17
#